data_AF-A0A926HMH5-F1
#
_entry.id   AF-A0A926HMH5-F1
#
_cell.length_a   1.000
_cell.length_b   1.000
_cell.length_c   1.000
_cell.angle_alpha   90.00
_cell.angle_beta   90.00
_cell.angle_gamma   90.00
#
_symmetry.space_group_name_H-M   'P 1'
#
loop_
_entity.id
_entity.type
_entity.pdbx_description
1 polymer ?
#
loop_
_entity_poly.entity_id
_entity_poly.type
_entity_poly.pdbx_seq_one_letter_code
_entity_poly.pdbx_strand_id
1 'polypeptide(L)'
;MDALERARQTRRAITLYAKELPDEQAAGMPSLFEAWDGNDVTYKMGDRVQYNDLLYKCLTDHTSQESWTPDAAVALWVRIDDPAVEWPQWQQPTGATDAYDKGDKVSHNGKHWISDVDANTWEPGVSGWTQADEYKEKF
;
A
#
# COMPACT_ATOMS: atom_id res chain seq x y z
N MET A 1 -3.14 21.68 33.98
CA MET A 1 -3.06 21.34 32.55
C MET A 1 -3.45 22.55 31.74
N ASP A 2 -2.50 23.15 31.05
CA ASP A 2 -2.74 24.27 30.15
C ASP A 2 -3.42 23.81 28.84
N ALA A 3 -4.06 24.72 28.09
CA ALA A 3 -4.75 24.41 26.84
C ALA A 3 -3.79 23.82 25.79
N LEU A 4 -2.55 24.30 25.74
CA LEU A 4 -1.53 23.79 24.82
C LEU A 4 -1.16 22.33 25.13
N GLU A 5 -1.10 22.00 26.42
CA GLU A 5 -0.72 20.66 26.85
C GLU A 5 -1.82 19.63 26.59
N ARG A 6 -3.10 20.03 26.77
CA ARG A 6 -4.25 19.23 26.33
C ARG A 6 -4.20 19.00 24.82
N ALA A 7 -3.95 20.03 24.02
CA ALA A 7 -3.89 19.90 22.56
C ALA A 7 -2.80 18.90 22.11
N ARG A 8 -1.61 18.95 22.73
CA ARG A 8 -0.52 17.98 22.45
C ARG A 8 -0.90 16.56 22.83
N GLN A 9 -1.50 16.37 24.01
CA GLN A 9 -1.94 15.05 24.45
C GLN A 9 -3.01 14.47 23.53
N THR A 10 -3.99 15.28 23.13
CA THR A 10 -5.03 14.88 22.18
C THR A 10 -4.44 14.53 20.82
N ARG A 11 -3.55 15.36 20.26
CA ARG A 11 -2.89 15.05 18.98
C ARG A 11 -2.10 13.74 19.05
N ARG A 12 -1.34 13.53 20.12
CA ARG A 12 -0.59 12.28 20.32
C ARG A 12 -1.51 11.06 20.38
N ALA A 13 -2.63 11.15 21.10
CA ALA A 13 -3.60 10.07 21.19
C ALA A 13 -4.24 9.76 19.82
N ILE A 14 -4.60 10.80 19.06
CA ILE A 14 -5.15 10.65 17.71
C ILE A 14 -4.15 10.01 16.76
N THR A 15 -2.89 10.47 16.76
CA THR A 15 -1.85 9.90 15.89
C THR A 15 -1.54 8.44 16.24
N LEU A 16 -1.52 8.08 17.53
CA LEU A 16 -1.37 6.68 17.94
C LEU A 16 -2.55 5.82 17.46
N TYR A 17 -3.77 6.32 17.58
CA TYR A 17 -4.95 5.62 17.08
C TYR A 17 -4.93 5.47 15.55
N ALA A 18 -4.53 6.52 14.82
CA ALA A 18 -4.42 6.50 13.37
C ALA A 18 -3.46 5.42 12.84
N LYS A 19 -2.38 5.12 13.59
CA LYS A 19 -1.45 4.03 13.25
C LYS A 19 -2.05 2.63 13.31
N GLU A 20 -3.18 2.46 13.99
CA GLU A 20 -3.89 1.18 14.07
C GLU A 20 -5.05 1.10 13.06
N LEU A 21 -5.34 2.19 12.35
CA LEU A 21 -6.42 2.19 11.36
C LEU A 21 -6.06 1.32 10.15
N PRO A 22 -7.05 0.62 9.57
CA PRO A 22 -6.93 0.03 8.25
C PRO A 22 -6.52 1.08 7.23
N ASP A 23 -5.76 0.66 6.23
CA ASP A 23 -5.22 1.52 5.18
C ASP A 23 -6.29 2.38 4.48
N GLU A 24 -7.45 1.80 4.17
CA GLU A 24 -8.58 2.52 3.55
C GLU A 24 -9.09 3.70 4.40
N GLN A 25 -9.15 3.53 5.72
CA GLN A 25 -9.60 4.59 6.63
C GLN A 25 -8.48 5.62 6.86
N ALA A 26 -7.23 5.16 6.94
CA ALA A 26 -6.07 6.02 7.08
C ALA A 26 -5.86 6.92 5.86
N ALA A 27 -6.15 6.43 4.66
CA ALA A 27 -6.06 7.18 3.41
C ALA A 27 -6.92 8.46 3.40
N GLY A 28 -8.06 8.47 4.10
CA GLY A 28 -8.89 9.65 4.27
C GLY A 28 -8.35 10.68 5.27
N MET A 29 -7.25 10.37 5.97
CA MET A 29 -6.68 11.21 7.02
C MET A 29 -5.13 11.39 6.93
N PRO A 30 -4.55 11.78 5.77
CA PRO A 30 -3.09 11.84 5.61
C PRO A 30 -2.41 12.77 6.63
N SER A 31 -3.08 13.88 6.98
CA SER A 31 -2.59 14.87 7.95
C SER A 31 -2.43 14.38 9.40
N LEU A 32 -2.85 13.14 9.71
CA LEU A 32 -2.61 12.52 11.02
C LEU A 32 -1.26 11.81 11.12
N PHE A 33 -0.61 11.57 9.98
CA PHE A 33 0.67 10.90 9.87
C PHE A 33 1.81 11.92 9.76
N GLU A 34 3.03 11.47 10.06
CA GLU A 34 4.22 12.31 9.92
C GLU A 34 4.52 12.54 8.43
N ALA A 35 4.99 13.74 8.10
CA ALA A 35 5.44 14.02 6.74
C ALA A 35 6.69 13.18 6.42
N TRP A 36 6.82 12.75 5.17
CA TRP A 36 8.04 12.09 4.71
C TRP A 36 9.25 13.02 4.88
N ASP A 37 10.36 12.45 5.33
CA ASP A 37 11.62 13.15 5.55
C ASP A 37 12.76 12.43 4.83
N GLY A 38 13.38 13.13 3.88
CA GLY A 38 14.51 12.64 3.09
C GLY A 38 15.87 12.69 3.79
N ASN A 39 15.93 13.17 5.04
CA ASN A 39 17.17 13.41 5.77
C ASN A 39 17.55 12.23 6.69
N ASP A 40 17.96 11.11 6.10
CA ASP A 40 18.54 9.96 6.81
C ASP A 40 17.61 9.30 7.84
N VAL A 41 16.30 9.24 7.53
CA VAL A 41 15.30 8.58 8.37
C VAL A 41 15.16 7.12 7.98
N THR A 42 15.21 6.22 8.95
CA THR A 42 14.95 4.80 8.73
C THR A 42 13.45 4.51 8.71
N TYR A 43 12.97 3.99 7.59
CA TYR A 43 11.60 3.51 7.44
C TYR A 43 11.56 1.98 7.40
N LYS A 44 10.54 1.42 8.04
CA LYS A 44 10.24 -0.02 8.05
C LYS A 44 9.09 -0.34 7.09
N MET A 45 9.09 -1.55 6.55
CA MET A 45 7.97 -2.06 5.77
C MET A 45 6.67 -1.91 6.56
N GLY A 46 5.68 -1.29 5.94
CA GLY A 46 4.39 -0.96 6.55
C GLY A 46 4.30 0.43 7.20
N ASP A 47 5.42 1.15 7.37
CA ASP A 47 5.38 2.54 7.85
C ASP A 47 4.56 3.42 6.92
N ARG A 48 3.88 4.43 7.49
CA ARG A 48 2.99 5.32 6.74
C ARG A 48 3.40 6.78 6.91
N VAL A 49 3.53 7.49 5.78
CA VAL A 49 3.99 8.89 5.73
C VAL A 49 3.10 9.73 4.83
N GLN A 50 2.93 11.00 5.17
CA GLN A 50 2.29 11.98 4.31
C GLN A 50 3.30 12.56 3.32
N TYR A 51 2.91 12.65 2.06
CA TYR A 51 3.66 13.37 1.03
C TYR A 51 2.69 13.99 0.02
N ASN A 52 2.82 15.29 -0.25
CA ASN A 52 1.92 16.04 -1.14
C ASN A 52 0.42 15.83 -0.83
N ASP A 53 0.05 15.90 0.45
CA ASP A 53 -1.33 15.68 0.96
C ASP A 53 -1.90 14.28 0.74
N LEU A 54 -1.08 13.33 0.27
CA LEU A 54 -1.43 11.94 0.07
C LEU A 54 -0.71 11.06 1.11
N LEU A 55 -1.27 9.88 1.38
CA LEU A 55 -0.69 8.93 2.32
C LEU A 55 0.00 7.79 1.56
N TYR A 56 1.23 7.50 1.94
CA TYR A 56 2.05 6.44 1.35
C TYR A 56 2.43 5.41 2.41
N LYS A 57 2.53 4.15 1.99
CA LYS A 57 3.02 3.04 2.79
C LYS A 57 4.36 2.57 2.26
N CYS A 58 5.30 2.35 3.17
CA CYS A 58 6.62 1.80 2.89
C CYS A 58 6.50 0.32 2.52
N LEU A 59 7.10 -0.07 1.40
CA LEU A 59 7.08 -1.45 0.87
C LEU A 59 8.28 -2.27 1.35
N THR A 60 9.43 -1.63 1.57
CA THR A 60 10.68 -2.29 1.91
C THR A 60 11.46 -1.48 2.93
N ASP A 61 12.12 -2.14 3.88
CA ASP A 61 13.00 -1.48 4.86
C ASP A 61 14.10 -0.69 4.15
N HIS A 62 14.22 0.61 4.44
CA HIS A 62 15.25 1.47 3.86
C HIS A 62 15.56 2.69 4.73
N THR A 63 16.68 3.35 4.43
CA THR A 63 16.98 4.70 4.93
C THR A 63 16.66 5.70 3.83
N SER A 64 15.99 6.79 4.17
CA SER A 64 15.55 7.79 3.21
C SER A 64 16.73 8.52 2.57
N GLN A 65 16.51 8.91 1.32
CA GLN A 65 17.43 9.75 0.54
C GLN A 65 16.58 10.78 -0.21
N GLU A 66 17.15 11.95 -0.49
CA GLU A 66 16.43 13.08 -1.12
C GLU A 66 15.73 12.69 -2.44
N SER A 67 16.35 11.80 -3.23
CA SER A 67 15.79 11.32 -4.50
C SER A 67 14.76 10.18 -4.36
N TRP A 68 14.57 9.65 -3.15
CA TRP A 68 13.68 8.52 -2.86
C TRP A 68 12.34 9.01 -2.30
N THR A 69 11.75 10.00 -2.97
CA THR A 69 10.45 10.56 -2.58
C THR A 69 9.34 9.52 -2.78
N PRO A 70 8.26 9.56 -1.98
CA PRO A 70 7.19 8.57 -2.06
C PRO A 70 6.47 8.48 -3.41
N ASP A 71 6.42 9.57 -4.17
CA ASP A 71 5.80 9.61 -5.50
C ASP A 71 6.72 9.13 -6.63
N ALA A 72 8.04 9.13 -6.43
CA ALA A 72 9.01 8.73 -7.45
C ALA A 72 9.58 7.33 -7.22
N ALA A 73 9.83 6.93 -5.97
CA ALA A 73 10.46 5.67 -5.62
C ALA A 73 9.43 4.55 -5.42
N VAL A 74 8.77 4.14 -6.51
CA VAL A 74 7.69 3.13 -6.52
C VAL A 74 8.08 1.75 -5.97
N ALA A 75 9.37 1.43 -5.90
CA ALA A 75 9.87 0.20 -5.28
C ALA A 75 9.94 0.27 -3.74
N LEU A 76 9.95 1.49 -3.19
CA LEU A 76 10.07 1.77 -1.75
C LEU A 76 8.73 2.21 -1.15
N TRP A 77 7.88 2.84 -1.95
CA TRP A 77 6.64 3.45 -1.50
C TRP A 77 5.48 3.11 -2.41
N VAL A 78 4.30 2.94 -1.82
CA VAL A 78 3.03 2.85 -2.53
C VAL A 78 2.03 3.81 -1.93
N ARG A 79 1.26 4.51 -2.78
CA ARG A 79 0.22 5.42 -2.32
C ARG A 79 -1.00 4.62 -1.88
N ILE A 80 -1.50 4.83 -0.66
CA ILE A 80 -2.48 3.94 -0.01
C ILE A 80 -3.87 3.97 -0.68
N ASP A 81 -4.29 5.14 -1.18
CA ASP A 81 -5.56 5.27 -1.92
C ASP A 81 -5.46 4.82 -3.38
N ASP A 82 -4.28 4.38 -3.82
CA ASP A 82 -4.13 3.89 -5.17
C ASP A 82 -4.78 2.50 -5.30
N PRO A 83 -5.75 2.32 -6.21
CA PRO A 83 -6.30 0.99 -6.46
C PRO A 83 -5.22 -0.02 -6.88
N ALA A 84 -4.07 0.42 -7.41
CA ALA A 84 -2.94 -0.45 -7.68
C ALA A 84 -2.30 -1.06 -6.41
N VAL A 85 -2.56 -0.55 -5.21
CA VAL A 85 -2.17 -1.21 -3.94
C VAL A 85 -2.94 -2.50 -3.77
N GLU A 86 -4.25 -2.47 -4.01
CA GLU A 86 -5.08 -3.66 -3.93
C GLU A 86 -4.86 -4.57 -5.14
N TRP A 87 -4.53 -3.98 -6.30
CA TRP A 87 -4.38 -4.64 -7.59
C TRP A 87 -3.03 -4.31 -8.24
N PRO A 88 -1.90 -4.81 -7.69
CA PRO A 88 -0.58 -4.55 -8.25
C PRO A 88 -0.50 -5.01 -9.71
N GLN A 89 0.25 -4.29 -10.55
CA GLN A 89 0.42 -4.67 -11.95
C GLN A 89 0.99 -6.09 -12.04
N TRP A 90 0.35 -6.96 -12.81
CA TRP A 90 0.84 -8.33 -13.02
C TRP A 90 2.24 -8.32 -13.64
N GLN A 91 3.11 -9.17 -13.11
CA GLN A 91 4.44 -9.43 -13.65
C GLN A 91 4.57 -10.92 -13.95
N GLN A 92 5.10 -11.26 -15.12
CA GLN A 92 5.33 -12.65 -15.52
C GLN A 92 6.28 -13.34 -14.52
N PRO A 93 5.83 -14.39 -13.83
CA PRO A 93 6.72 -15.15 -12.95
C PRO A 93 7.82 -15.86 -13.74
N THR A 94 9.02 -15.89 -13.16
CA THR A 94 10.22 -16.53 -13.72
C THR A 94 10.51 -17.89 -13.07
N GLY A 95 9.86 -18.22 -11.96
CA GLY A 95 9.97 -19.48 -11.23
C GLY A 95 8.82 -19.71 -10.25
N ALA A 96 9.02 -20.65 -9.33
CA ALA A 96 8.02 -20.98 -8.30
C ALA A 96 8.01 -19.98 -7.14
N THR A 97 9.05 -19.18 -6.98
CA THR A 97 9.21 -18.24 -5.84
C THR A 97 8.51 -16.90 -6.06
N ASP A 98 8.18 -16.57 -7.30
CA ASP A 98 7.47 -15.36 -7.73
C ASP A 98 6.12 -15.69 -8.39
N ALA A 99 5.67 -16.95 -8.27
CA ALA A 99 4.35 -17.37 -8.69
C ALA A 99 3.29 -16.86 -7.71
N TYR A 100 2.10 -16.56 -8.23
CA TYR A 100 1.00 -16.02 -7.44
C TYR A 100 0.20 -17.14 -6.75
N ASP A 101 -0.09 -16.99 -5.47
CA ASP A 101 -0.90 -17.95 -4.73
C ASP A 101 -2.40 -17.73 -4.96
N LYS A 102 -3.23 -18.70 -4.56
CA LYS A 102 -4.67 -18.56 -4.70
C LYS A 102 -5.17 -17.38 -3.87
N GLY A 103 -5.94 -16.51 -4.51
CA GLY A 103 -6.49 -15.30 -3.90
C GLY A 103 -5.63 -14.05 -4.10
N ASP A 104 -4.42 -14.19 -4.65
CA ASP A 104 -3.59 -13.05 -5.01
C ASP A 104 -4.29 -12.18 -6.04
N LYS A 105 -4.11 -10.87 -5.91
CA LYS A 105 -4.77 -9.86 -6.71
C LYS A 105 -3.76 -9.16 -7.60
N VAL A 106 -4.10 -8.96 -8.87
CA VAL A 106 -3.29 -8.20 -9.82
C VAL A 106 -4.15 -7.35 -10.75
N SER A 107 -3.56 -6.31 -11.34
CA SER A 107 -4.10 -5.59 -12.48
C SER A 107 -3.38 -5.97 -13.77
N HIS A 108 -4.13 -6.18 -14.84
CA HIS A 108 -3.59 -6.51 -16.15
C HIS A 108 -4.56 -6.08 -17.26
N ASN A 109 -4.04 -5.41 -18.30
CA ASN A 109 -4.82 -4.85 -19.41
C ASN A 109 -6.02 -3.98 -18.97
N GLY A 110 -5.84 -3.18 -17.91
CA GLY A 110 -6.87 -2.29 -17.38
C GLY A 110 -8.00 -3.01 -16.63
N LYS A 111 -7.82 -4.28 -16.27
CA LYS A 111 -8.76 -5.09 -15.50
C LYS A 111 -8.12 -5.62 -14.21
N HIS A 112 -8.94 -5.98 -13.24
CA HIS A 112 -8.55 -6.58 -11.97
C HIS A 112 -8.81 -8.08 -11.95
N TRP A 113 -7.86 -8.85 -11.43
CA TRP A 113 -7.84 -10.31 -11.50
C TRP A 113 -7.45 -10.91 -10.16
N ILE A 114 -8.14 -11.99 -9.77
CA ILE A 114 -7.87 -12.78 -8.57
C ILE A 114 -7.39 -14.16 -9.02
N SER A 115 -6.27 -14.63 -8.49
CA SER A 115 -5.75 -15.96 -8.80
C SER A 115 -6.66 -17.04 -8.21
N ASP A 116 -7.02 -18.04 -9.01
CA ASP A 116 -7.90 -19.15 -8.61
C ASP A 116 -7.12 -20.34 -8.03
N VAL A 117 -5.80 -20.35 -8.21
CA VAL A 117 -4.91 -21.49 -7.94
C VAL A 117 -3.61 -21.05 -7.28
N ASP A 118 -2.99 -21.95 -6.52
CA ASP A 118 -1.66 -21.74 -5.94
C ASP A 118 -0.57 -21.89 -6.99
N ALA A 119 0.55 -21.19 -6.81
CA ALA A 119 1.68 -21.17 -7.75
C ALA A 119 1.28 -20.84 -9.20
N ASN A 120 0.38 -19.88 -9.39
CA ASN A 120 -0.08 -19.39 -10.67
C ASN A 120 1.00 -18.58 -11.40
N THR A 121 1.40 -19.08 -12.57
CA THR A 121 2.41 -18.47 -13.45
C THR A 121 1.83 -18.00 -14.79
N TRP A 122 0.53 -18.19 -15.00
CA TRP A 122 -0.14 -17.81 -16.24
C TRP A 122 -0.51 -16.34 -16.26
N GLU A 123 -0.57 -15.75 -17.46
CA GLU A 123 -1.02 -14.38 -17.66
C GLU A 123 -2.54 -14.24 -17.37
N PRO A 124 -2.99 -13.16 -16.68
CA PRO A 124 -4.40 -12.93 -16.42
C PRO A 124 -5.22 -12.83 -17.70
N GLY A 125 -6.33 -13.57 -17.73
CA GLY A 125 -7.17 -13.74 -18.93
C GLY A 125 -6.83 -14.98 -19.77
N VAL A 126 -5.77 -15.72 -19.45
CA VAL A 126 -5.46 -17.01 -20.08
C VAL A 126 -6.05 -18.17 -19.28
N SER A 127 -5.58 -18.38 -18.04
CA SER A 127 -6.00 -19.50 -17.19
C SER A 127 -5.67 -19.23 -15.73
N GLY A 128 -6.49 -19.74 -14.80
CA GLY A 128 -6.24 -19.66 -13.36
C GLY A 128 -6.53 -18.29 -12.74
N TRP A 129 -7.28 -17.42 -13.42
CA TRP A 129 -7.67 -16.11 -12.93
C TRP A 129 -9.17 -15.86 -13.11
N THR A 130 -9.81 -15.27 -12.10
CA THR A 130 -11.16 -14.73 -12.18
C THR A 130 -11.11 -13.20 -12.21
N GLN A 131 -11.83 -12.55 -13.13
CA GLN A 131 -11.94 -11.10 -13.13
C GLN A 131 -12.72 -10.64 -11.88
N ALA A 132 -12.22 -9.62 -11.17
CA ALA A 132 -12.77 -9.20 -9.89
C ALA A 132 -14.25 -8.73 -9.97
N ASP A 133 -14.66 -8.16 -11.10
CA ASP A 133 -16.04 -7.75 -11.33
C ASP A 133 -17.00 -8.95 -11.38
N GLU A 134 -16.55 -10.09 -11.92
CA GLU A 134 -17.30 -11.34 -11.96
C GLU A 134 -17.29 -12.07 -10.61
N TYR A 135 -16.28 -11.80 -9.77
CA TYR A 135 -16.18 -12.38 -8.43
C TYR A 135 -17.26 -11.83 -7.48
N LYS A 136 -17.62 -10.54 -7.61
CA LYS A 136 -18.67 -9.90 -6.81
C LYS A 136 -20.08 -10.44 -7.09
N GLU A 137 -20.31 -11.10 -8.22
CA GLU A 137 -21.61 -11.71 -8.55
C GLU A 137 -21.77 -13.13 -8.00
N LYS A 138 -20.72 -13.72 -7.41
CA LYS A 138 -20.75 -15.09 -6.85
C LYS A 138 -21.10 -15.16 -5.36
N PHE A 139 -21.27 -14.03 -4.67
CA PHE A 139 -21.61 -13.97 -3.24
C PHE A 139 -22.58 -12.84 -2.90
#